data_AF-A0A815BSR3-F1
#
_entry.id   AF-A0A815BSR3-F1
#
_cell.length_a   1.000
_cell.length_b   1.000
_cell.length_c   1.000
_cell.angle_alpha   90.00
_cell.angle_beta   90.00
_cell.angle_gamma   90.00
#
_symmetry.space_group_name_H-M   'P 1'
#
loop_
_entity.id
_entity.type
_entity.pdbx_description
1 polymer ?
#
loop_
_entity_poly.entity_id
_entity_poly.type
_entity_poly.pdbx_seq_one_letter_code
_entity_poly.pdbx_strand_id
1 'polypeptide(L)'
;MSRQNVPDRVVHAKGIGAFGVFEATDDISDICKAKVFKVGQKTRVLARFSLGPDSSGPVDTIHEARGFAVKMYTDEGIWDLVATSSPVFFIRNPILIIMINSDRGVPDSFRFINGYGAHTFKMINNKNEYVWVKFHLRCDQCIWSGGTRKVKLMPGEHPTLSEADLSEAIAAKNYPSWTLYIQVMTDEQAKLCPFNAFDMTKIFSHKLYPLRKVGKLILNENPTNYVSQIEQAAFTPANLPPGIDVSPDQILRMRISAYIDAQQRRLGPNSRLIPINNPETNPNFRKGKSQHTNFIQIL
;
A
#
# COMPACT_ATOMS: atom_id res chain seq x y z
N MET A 1 -9.52 -20.36 -26.09
CA MET A 1 -8.78 -19.09 -26.09
C MET A 1 -9.65 -17.86 -25.74
N SER A 2 -10.95 -17.81 -26.07
CA SER A 2 -11.81 -16.61 -25.91
C SER A 2 -12.18 -16.16 -24.48
N ARG A 3 -11.67 -16.79 -23.42
CA ARG A 3 -11.98 -16.46 -22.00
C ARG A 3 -10.73 -16.34 -21.11
N GLN A 4 -9.56 -16.07 -21.70
CA GLN A 4 -8.30 -15.96 -20.94
C GLN A 4 -8.11 -14.60 -20.26
N ASN A 5 -8.80 -13.55 -20.74
CA ASN A 5 -8.59 -12.19 -20.28
C ASN A 5 -9.52 -11.86 -19.10
N VAL A 6 -8.91 -11.42 -18.00
CA VAL A 6 -9.60 -10.76 -16.90
C VAL A 6 -9.68 -9.27 -17.24
N PRO A 7 -10.80 -8.56 -16.98
CA PRO A 7 -10.85 -7.12 -17.17
C PRO A 7 -9.74 -6.39 -16.39
N ASP A 8 -9.20 -5.33 -16.98
CA ASP A 8 -8.20 -4.49 -16.32
C ASP A 8 -8.80 -3.76 -15.11
N ARG A 9 -7.92 -3.23 -14.25
CA ARG A 9 -8.35 -2.32 -13.18
C ARG A 9 -8.79 -1.00 -13.82
N VAL A 10 -9.88 -0.40 -13.31
CA VAL A 10 -10.39 0.90 -13.78
C VAL A 10 -9.35 2.01 -13.65
N VAL A 11 -8.55 1.95 -12.58
CA VAL A 11 -7.42 2.83 -12.28
C VAL A 11 -6.22 1.97 -11.92
N HIS A 12 -4.99 2.47 -12.08
CA HIS A 12 -3.79 1.70 -11.76
C HIS A 12 -3.67 0.38 -12.56
N ALA A 13 -4.15 0.39 -13.81
CA ALA A 13 -4.22 -0.79 -14.69
C ALA A 13 -2.84 -1.39 -14.92
N LYS A 14 -1.88 -0.58 -15.40
CA LYS A 14 -0.50 -1.01 -15.64
C LYS A 14 0.32 -1.03 -14.35
N GLY A 15 1.01 -2.13 -14.09
CA GLY A 15 1.88 -2.23 -12.92
C GLY A 15 2.42 -3.62 -12.66
N ILE A 16 3.58 -3.70 -12.01
CA ILE A 16 4.26 -4.93 -11.64
C ILE A 16 4.09 -5.23 -10.15
N GLY A 17 4.29 -6.47 -9.74
CA GLY A 17 4.43 -6.79 -8.33
C GLY A 17 5.51 -7.83 -8.07
N ALA A 18 5.88 -7.93 -6.80
CA ALA A 18 6.85 -8.90 -6.29
C ALA A 18 6.46 -9.34 -4.88
N PHE A 19 6.90 -10.55 -4.53
CA PHE A 19 6.74 -11.09 -3.21
C PHE A 19 7.94 -10.75 -2.32
N GLY A 20 7.70 -10.86 -1.02
CA GLY A 20 8.68 -10.48 -0.03
C GLY A 20 8.30 -10.88 1.38
N VAL A 21 8.99 -10.26 2.33
CA VAL A 21 8.76 -10.42 3.76
C VAL A 21 8.70 -9.05 4.41
N PHE A 22 7.70 -8.86 5.24
CA PHE A 22 7.68 -7.82 6.26
C PHE A 22 8.11 -8.42 7.59
N GLU A 23 9.06 -7.79 8.26
CA GLU A 23 9.51 -8.13 9.61
C GLU A 23 9.24 -6.96 10.55
N ALA A 24 8.47 -7.19 11.62
CA ALA A 24 8.32 -6.21 12.68
C ALA A 24 9.63 -6.14 13.49
N THR A 25 10.25 -4.96 13.54
CA THR A 25 11.58 -4.79 14.16
C THR A 25 11.55 -4.02 15.46
N ASP A 26 10.50 -3.22 15.68
CA ASP A 26 10.41 -2.28 16.78
C ASP A 26 9.09 -2.51 17.53
N ASP A 27 9.13 -2.49 18.87
CA ASP A 27 7.94 -2.73 19.68
C ASP A 27 6.98 -1.54 19.58
N ILE A 28 5.73 -1.83 19.17
CA ILE A 28 4.61 -0.88 19.13
C ILE A 28 3.36 -1.40 19.85
N SER A 29 3.54 -2.31 20.82
CA SER A 29 2.46 -2.94 21.58
C SER A 29 1.67 -1.97 22.45
N ASP A 30 2.23 -0.80 22.77
CA ASP A 30 1.54 0.34 23.40
C ASP A 30 0.52 1.00 22.46
N ILE A 31 0.65 0.83 21.14
CA ILE A 31 -0.22 1.42 20.12
C ILE A 31 -1.16 0.40 19.47
N CYS A 32 -0.67 -0.80 19.15
CA CYS A 32 -1.41 -1.76 18.35
C CYS A 32 -1.24 -3.19 18.85
N LYS A 33 -2.37 -3.92 18.94
CA LYS A 33 -2.39 -5.35 19.32
C LYS A 33 -2.24 -6.34 18.18
N ALA A 34 -2.19 -5.87 16.93
CA ALA A 34 -2.16 -6.75 15.76
C ALA A 34 -0.91 -7.64 15.78
N LYS A 35 -1.07 -8.95 15.60
CA LYS A 35 0.06 -9.91 15.68
C LYS A 35 1.16 -9.66 14.64
N VAL A 36 0.81 -9.06 13.50
CA VAL A 36 1.76 -8.66 12.46
C VAL A 36 2.86 -7.72 12.97
N PHE A 37 2.61 -7.00 14.07
CA PHE A 37 3.56 -6.08 14.69
C PHE A 37 4.29 -6.63 15.92
N LYS A 38 4.11 -7.93 16.24
CA LYS A 38 4.93 -8.57 17.27
C LYS A 38 6.39 -8.58 16.81
N VAL A 39 7.31 -8.03 17.61
CA VAL A 39 8.73 -7.96 17.26
C VAL A 39 9.28 -9.33 16.87
N GLY A 40 10.00 -9.39 15.75
CA GLY A 40 10.54 -10.60 15.14
C GLY A 40 9.53 -11.39 14.28
N GLN A 41 8.25 -11.02 14.27
CA GLN A 41 7.26 -11.64 13.39
C GLN A 41 7.60 -11.35 11.93
N LYS A 42 7.78 -12.41 11.15
CA LYS A 42 7.96 -12.36 9.70
C LYS A 42 6.65 -12.74 9.02
N THR A 43 6.22 -11.88 8.10
CA THR A 43 4.95 -12.00 7.40
C THR A 43 5.21 -11.96 5.91
N ARG A 44 4.73 -12.96 5.16
CA ARG A 44 4.81 -12.95 3.70
C ARG A 44 4.01 -11.78 3.15
N VAL A 45 4.52 -11.13 2.12
CA VAL A 45 3.85 -10.02 1.46
C VAL A 45 3.81 -10.17 -0.05
N LEU A 46 2.83 -9.53 -0.66
CA LEU A 46 2.79 -9.17 -2.07
C LEU A 46 2.75 -7.65 -2.16
N ALA A 47 3.75 -7.04 -2.78
CA ALA A 47 3.69 -5.62 -3.15
C ALA A 47 3.36 -5.50 -4.64
N ARG A 48 2.45 -4.58 -4.98
CA ARG A 48 2.16 -4.18 -6.35
C ARG A 48 2.39 -2.68 -6.50
N PHE A 49 3.21 -2.34 -7.48
CA PHE A 49 3.43 -0.99 -7.94
C PHE A 49 2.66 -0.74 -9.22
N SER A 50 2.27 0.49 -9.47
CA SER A 50 1.52 0.83 -10.67
C SER A 50 1.69 2.28 -11.05
N LEU A 51 1.37 2.58 -12.30
CA LEU A 51 1.07 3.95 -12.70
C LEU A 51 -0.21 4.42 -12.02
N GLY A 52 -0.48 5.72 -12.06
CA GLY A 52 -1.59 6.31 -11.33
C GLY A 52 -2.95 6.04 -11.99
N PRO A 53 -3.99 6.80 -11.60
CA PRO A 53 -5.36 6.50 -11.97
C PRO A 53 -5.69 6.74 -13.45
N ASP A 54 -5.01 7.67 -14.12
CA ASP A 54 -5.41 8.11 -15.46
C ASP A 54 -4.62 7.41 -16.58
N SER A 55 -3.72 6.49 -16.24
CA SER A 55 -2.80 5.88 -17.20
C SER A 55 -3.01 4.38 -17.39
N SER A 56 -3.55 4.05 -18.57
CA SER A 56 -3.11 2.88 -19.36
C SER A 56 -1.85 3.22 -20.17
N GLY A 57 -1.12 4.26 -19.76
CA GLY A 57 -0.10 4.95 -20.54
C GLY A 57 0.98 4.02 -21.09
N PRO A 58 1.51 4.31 -22.29
CA PRO A 58 2.40 3.41 -23.00
C PRO A 58 3.69 3.16 -22.24
N VAL A 59 4.16 4.11 -21.43
CA VAL A 59 5.45 4.06 -20.74
C VAL A 59 5.30 4.28 -19.24
N ASP A 60 6.13 3.62 -18.43
CA ASP A 60 6.06 3.69 -16.97
C ASP A 60 6.87 4.84 -16.34
N THR A 61 7.46 5.70 -17.17
CA THR A 61 8.26 6.88 -16.81
C THR A 61 7.53 8.22 -17.01
N ILE A 62 6.20 8.24 -17.01
CA ILE A 62 5.39 9.47 -17.14
C ILE A 62 5.29 10.26 -15.83
N HIS A 63 5.03 11.57 -15.91
CA HIS A 63 4.76 12.43 -14.75
C HIS A 63 3.43 12.06 -14.08
N GLU A 64 3.48 11.31 -12.98
CA GLU A 64 2.27 10.89 -12.27
C GLU A 64 2.56 10.41 -10.84
N ALA A 65 1.54 10.38 -9.98
CA ALA A 65 1.60 9.61 -8.76
C ALA A 65 1.69 8.10 -9.08
N ARG A 66 2.41 7.35 -8.25
CA ARG A 66 2.51 5.88 -8.36
C ARG A 66 1.65 5.20 -7.30
N GLY A 67 1.05 4.08 -7.66
CA GLY A 67 0.45 3.17 -6.69
C GLY A 67 1.54 2.34 -6.00
N PHE A 68 1.37 2.09 -4.70
CA PHE A 68 2.21 1.18 -3.92
C PHE A 68 1.33 0.42 -2.93
N ALA A 69 0.71 -0.66 -3.40
CA ALA A 69 -0.17 -1.49 -2.58
C ALA A 69 0.62 -2.67 -1.99
N VAL A 70 0.52 -2.89 -0.69
CA VAL A 70 1.16 -4.02 0.01
C VAL A 70 0.09 -4.88 0.67
N LYS A 71 0.03 -6.15 0.29
CA LYS A 71 -0.80 -7.18 0.90
C LYS A 71 0.08 -8.00 1.83
N MET A 72 -0.28 -8.08 3.11
CA MET A 72 0.40 -8.87 4.12
C MET A 72 -0.48 -10.06 4.52
N TYR A 73 0.06 -11.26 4.39
CA TYR A 73 -0.64 -12.49 4.73
C TYR A 73 -0.40 -12.81 6.21
N THR A 74 -1.14 -12.14 7.10
CA THR A 74 -0.95 -12.27 8.55
C THR A 74 -1.59 -13.54 9.10
N ASP A 75 -1.26 -13.90 10.33
CA ASP A 75 -1.88 -15.05 11.04
C ASP A 75 -3.35 -14.78 11.42
N GLU A 76 -3.79 -13.53 11.34
CA GLU A 76 -5.12 -13.04 11.73
C GLU A 76 -5.96 -12.54 10.54
N GLY A 77 -5.53 -12.85 9.32
CA GLY A 77 -6.18 -12.44 8.07
C GLY A 77 -5.25 -11.63 7.18
N ILE A 78 -5.78 -11.15 6.06
CA ILE A 78 -5.02 -10.27 5.17
C ILE A 78 -5.08 -8.84 5.71
N TRP A 79 -3.92 -8.17 5.70
CA TRP A 79 -3.85 -6.73 5.82
C TRP A 79 -3.41 -6.13 4.49
N ASP A 80 -4.20 -5.22 3.92
CA ASP A 80 -3.80 -4.48 2.73
C ASP A 80 -3.52 -3.01 3.08
N LEU A 81 -2.25 -2.59 2.96
CA LEU A 81 -1.86 -1.18 2.95
C LEU A 81 -1.86 -0.67 1.51
N VAL A 82 -2.98 -0.08 1.10
CA VAL A 82 -3.15 0.46 -0.28
C VAL A 82 -2.64 1.90 -0.34
N ALA A 83 -1.32 2.02 -0.39
CA ALA A 83 -0.59 3.28 -0.38
C ALA A 83 -0.29 3.83 -1.78
N THR A 84 0.22 5.06 -1.83
CA THR A 84 0.67 5.76 -3.04
C THR A 84 2.00 6.47 -2.78
N SER A 85 2.71 6.88 -3.84
CA SER A 85 3.96 7.64 -3.71
C SER A 85 3.79 9.06 -3.16
N SER A 86 2.54 9.56 -3.03
CA SER A 86 2.23 10.88 -2.48
C SER A 86 1.61 10.80 -1.07
N PRO A 87 1.99 11.67 -0.12
CA PRO A 87 1.38 11.71 1.22
C PRO A 87 -0.05 12.27 1.23
N VAL A 88 -0.52 12.86 0.13
CA VAL A 88 -1.86 13.44 -0.06
C VAL A 88 -2.48 12.96 -1.37
N PHE A 89 -3.81 12.99 -1.47
CA PHE A 89 -4.55 12.40 -2.60
C PHE A 89 -5.09 13.42 -3.63
N PHE A 90 -5.65 12.90 -4.73
CA PHE A 90 -5.90 13.58 -6.01
C PHE A 90 -7.01 14.63 -6.08
N ILE A 91 -7.66 15.00 -4.97
CA ILE A 91 -8.67 16.05 -4.99
C ILE A 91 -7.97 17.42 -5.03
N ARG A 92 -7.62 17.88 -6.24
CA ARG A 92 -7.10 19.23 -6.56
C ARG A 92 -6.19 19.84 -5.48
N ASN A 93 -5.25 19.04 -4.99
CA ASN A 93 -4.35 19.46 -3.93
C ASN A 93 -3.09 20.11 -4.53
N PRO A 94 -2.78 21.39 -4.22
CA PRO A 94 -1.58 22.05 -4.72
C PRO A 94 -0.28 21.29 -4.43
N ILE A 95 -0.18 20.61 -3.27
CA ILE A 95 1.00 19.82 -2.90
C ILE A 95 1.18 18.66 -3.87
N LEU A 96 0.09 17.95 -4.20
CA LEU A 96 0.16 16.84 -5.16
C LEU A 96 0.55 17.35 -6.54
N ILE A 97 -0.03 18.47 -6.99
CA ILE A 97 0.27 19.06 -8.29
C ILE A 97 1.75 19.44 -8.37
N ILE A 98 2.28 20.11 -7.35
CA ILE A 98 3.71 20.46 -7.27
C ILE A 98 4.57 19.20 -7.27
N MET A 99 4.18 18.16 -6.52
CA MET A 99 4.95 16.92 -6.42
C MET A 99 4.99 16.15 -7.76
N ILE A 100 3.86 16.02 -8.46
CA ILE A 100 3.80 15.35 -9.77
C ILE A 100 4.57 16.14 -10.85
N ASN A 101 4.54 17.46 -10.80
CA ASN A 101 5.28 18.32 -11.73
C ASN A 101 6.76 18.54 -11.34
N SER A 102 7.20 17.95 -10.24
CA SER A 102 8.62 17.87 -9.86
C SER A 102 9.23 16.55 -10.30
N ASP A 103 10.55 16.37 -10.12
CA ASP A 103 11.24 15.10 -10.37
C ASP A 103 10.57 13.91 -9.68
N ARG A 104 9.96 14.12 -8.50
CA ARG A 104 9.22 13.07 -7.75
C ARG A 104 8.06 12.46 -8.53
N GLY A 105 7.54 13.14 -9.57
CA GLY A 105 6.53 12.60 -10.48
C GLY A 105 7.09 11.62 -11.52
N VAL A 106 8.41 11.60 -11.72
CA VAL A 106 9.12 10.68 -12.63
C VAL A 106 10.20 9.95 -11.84
N PRO A 107 9.82 8.97 -11.00
CA PRO A 107 10.80 8.15 -10.31
C PRO A 107 11.60 7.31 -11.30
N ASP A 108 12.90 7.12 -11.04
CA ASP A 108 13.78 6.32 -11.90
C ASP A 108 13.37 4.83 -11.93
N SER A 109 12.67 4.38 -10.89
CA SER A 109 12.07 3.05 -10.77
C SER A 109 11.10 3.01 -9.59
N PHE A 110 10.21 2.02 -9.57
CA PHE A 110 9.37 1.70 -8.42
C PHE A 110 10.18 1.41 -7.14
N ARG A 111 11.45 0.99 -7.26
CA ARG A 111 12.30 0.72 -6.09
C ARG A 111 12.78 1.97 -5.34
N PHE A 112 12.54 3.16 -5.88
CA PHE A 112 13.05 4.43 -5.34
C PHE A 112 11.96 5.38 -4.85
N ILE A 113 10.72 4.91 -4.74
CA ILE A 113 9.61 5.71 -4.21
C ILE A 113 9.38 5.41 -2.73
N ASN A 114 8.86 6.38 -2.00
CA ASN A 114 8.19 6.10 -0.74
C ASN A 114 6.76 5.60 -1.01
N GLY A 115 6.15 4.95 -0.03
CA GLY A 115 4.72 4.68 0.02
C GLY A 115 4.08 5.40 1.21
N TYR A 116 2.91 5.99 0.99
CA TYR A 116 2.14 6.66 2.01
C TYR A 116 0.72 6.12 2.01
N GLY A 117 0.21 5.74 3.18
CA GLY A 117 -1.20 5.34 3.34
C GLY A 117 -2.18 6.48 3.04
N ALA A 118 -1.69 7.73 3.08
CA ALA A 118 -2.37 9.01 2.92
C ALA A 118 -3.44 9.31 3.99
N HIS A 119 -4.36 8.37 4.18
CA HIS A 119 -5.41 8.40 5.19
C HIS A 119 -4.86 8.27 6.60
N THR A 120 -5.63 8.83 7.54
CA THR A 120 -5.50 8.53 8.96
C THR A 120 -6.26 7.24 9.25
N PHE A 121 -5.66 6.32 10.00
CA PHE A 121 -6.26 5.08 10.49
C PHE A 121 -6.32 5.08 12.01
N LYS A 122 -7.09 4.16 12.58
CA LYS A 122 -7.11 3.92 14.02
C LYS A 122 -6.25 2.71 14.34
N MET A 123 -5.43 2.81 15.38
CA MET A 123 -4.78 1.65 16.00
C MET A 123 -5.28 1.48 17.42
N ILE A 124 -5.42 0.22 17.85
CA ILE A 124 -5.97 -0.16 19.15
C ILE A 124 -4.99 -1.12 19.83
N ASN A 125 -4.58 -0.80 21.06
CA ASN A 125 -3.64 -1.61 21.83
C ASN A 125 -4.35 -2.73 22.65
N ASN A 126 -3.58 -3.49 23.43
CA ASN A 126 -4.11 -4.57 24.27
C ASN A 126 -5.01 -4.11 25.41
N LYS A 127 -4.94 -2.83 25.80
CA LYS A 127 -5.81 -2.20 26.81
C LYS A 127 -7.09 -1.62 26.21
N ASN A 128 -7.31 -1.80 24.90
CA ASN A 128 -8.37 -1.18 24.10
C ASN A 128 -8.32 0.36 24.06
N GLU A 129 -7.18 0.95 24.37
CA GLU A 129 -6.91 2.36 24.10
C GLU A 129 -6.59 2.53 22.61
N TYR A 130 -6.90 3.69 22.05
CA TYR A 130 -6.70 3.93 20.62
C TYR A 130 -5.96 5.23 20.34
N VAL A 131 -5.29 5.24 19.20
CA VAL A 131 -4.64 6.42 18.63
C VAL A 131 -4.89 6.49 17.12
N TRP A 132 -4.72 7.68 16.57
CA TRP A 132 -4.80 7.95 15.14
C TRP A 132 -3.41 7.85 14.52
N VAL A 133 -3.29 7.15 13.39
CA VAL A 133 -1.99 6.89 12.76
C VAL A 133 -1.99 7.18 11.27
N LYS A 134 -0.85 7.63 10.75
CA LYS A 134 -0.54 7.62 9.31
C LYS A 134 0.62 6.68 9.04
N PHE A 135 0.52 5.90 7.98
CA PHE A 135 1.53 4.92 7.57
C PHE A 135 2.50 5.47 6.51
N HIS A 136 3.78 5.19 6.69
CA HIS A 136 4.85 5.63 5.80
C HIS A 136 5.81 4.46 5.52
N LEU A 137 5.86 3.98 4.28
CA LEU A 137 6.90 3.10 3.78
C LEU A 137 8.04 3.96 3.20
N ARG A 138 9.15 4.09 3.93
CA ARG A 138 10.29 4.88 3.48
C ARG A 138 11.29 3.99 2.74
N CYS A 139 11.65 4.40 1.53
CA CYS A 139 12.67 3.72 0.74
C CYS A 139 14.04 3.75 1.46
N ASP A 140 14.70 2.60 1.56
CA ASP A 140 16.04 2.52 2.15
C ASP A 140 17.16 2.76 1.11
N GLN A 141 16.85 2.66 -0.19
CA GLN A 141 17.78 2.82 -1.32
C GLN A 141 17.99 4.29 -1.76
N CYS A 142 17.56 5.23 -0.93
CA CYS A 142 17.32 6.65 -1.27
C CYS A 142 16.23 6.84 -2.34
N ILE A 143 15.78 8.08 -2.49
CA ILE A 143 14.81 8.48 -3.51
C ILE A 143 15.57 8.99 -4.73
N TRP A 144 15.39 8.30 -5.86
CA TRP A 144 15.98 8.62 -7.16
C TRP A 144 14.87 8.96 -8.14
N SER A 145 15.06 10.02 -8.89
CA SER A 145 14.01 10.65 -9.70
C SER A 145 14.64 11.52 -10.79
N GLY A 146 13.87 11.85 -11.82
CA GLY A 146 14.30 12.75 -12.90
C GLY A 146 15.36 12.15 -13.85
N GLY A 147 15.55 10.84 -13.86
CA GLY A 147 16.54 10.16 -14.72
C GLY A 147 17.99 10.33 -14.23
N THR A 148 18.17 10.55 -12.93
CA THR A 148 19.48 10.86 -12.32
C THR A 148 20.39 9.64 -12.20
N ARG A 149 19.86 8.42 -12.06
CA ARG A 149 20.61 7.23 -12.43
C ARG A 149 20.72 7.22 -13.94
N LYS A 150 21.96 7.24 -14.46
CA LYS A 150 22.31 7.06 -15.88
C LYS A 150 21.73 5.75 -16.42
N VAL A 151 20.46 5.79 -16.74
CA VAL A 151 19.81 4.90 -17.67
C VAL A 151 19.60 5.80 -18.87
N LYS A 152 20.48 5.62 -19.86
CA LYS A 152 20.51 6.36 -21.12
C LYS A 152 19.29 5.96 -21.94
N LEU A 153 18.09 6.23 -21.44
CA LEU A 153 16.84 5.81 -22.06
C LEU A 153 15.92 7.02 -22.17
N MET A 154 15.56 7.34 -23.40
CA MET A 154 14.59 8.38 -23.67
C MET A 154 13.19 7.83 -23.33
N PRO A 155 12.33 8.62 -22.66
CA PRO A 155 10.92 8.28 -22.51
C PRO A 155 10.32 7.94 -23.89
N GLY A 156 9.93 6.67 -24.12
CA GLY A 156 9.41 6.19 -25.40
C GLY A 156 10.11 4.94 -25.96
N GLU A 157 11.37 4.68 -25.61
CA GLU A 157 12.12 3.52 -26.14
C GLU A 157 11.86 2.23 -25.36
N HIS A 158 11.54 2.33 -24.05
CA HIS A 158 11.22 1.18 -23.19
C HIS A 158 9.93 1.43 -22.39
N PRO A 159 8.81 0.80 -22.77
CA PRO A 159 7.53 1.04 -22.12
C PRO A 159 7.42 0.51 -20.68
N THR A 160 8.31 -0.39 -20.27
CA THR A 160 8.24 -1.16 -19.02
C THR A 160 9.57 -1.09 -18.24
N LEU A 161 10.20 0.09 -18.22
CA LEU A 161 11.53 0.26 -17.63
C LEU A 161 11.56 0.00 -16.13
N SER A 162 10.63 0.60 -15.38
CA SER A 162 10.50 0.42 -13.93
C SER A 162 10.11 -1.01 -13.57
N GLU A 163 9.33 -1.66 -14.44
CA GLU A 163 8.98 -3.07 -14.30
C GLU A 163 10.21 -3.99 -14.47
N ALA A 164 10.99 -3.77 -15.54
CA ALA A 164 12.22 -4.51 -15.80
C ALA A 164 13.24 -4.32 -14.67
N ASP A 165 13.48 -3.08 -14.25
CA ASP A 165 14.43 -2.77 -13.16
C ASP A 165 14.05 -3.46 -11.84
N LEU A 166 12.77 -3.53 -11.47
CA LEU A 166 12.34 -4.26 -10.28
C LEU A 166 12.64 -5.75 -10.40
N SER A 167 12.26 -6.35 -11.53
CA SER A 167 12.42 -7.79 -11.77
C SER A 167 13.90 -8.19 -11.80
N GLU A 168 14.73 -7.43 -12.51
CA GLU A 168 16.17 -7.66 -12.64
C GLU A 168 16.89 -7.47 -11.31
N ALA A 169 16.54 -6.45 -10.52
CA ALA A 169 17.13 -6.24 -9.21
C ALA A 169 16.88 -7.44 -8.27
N ILE A 170 15.66 -7.97 -8.27
CA ILE A 170 15.32 -9.16 -7.48
C ILE A 170 16.05 -10.40 -8.00
N ALA A 171 16.09 -10.62 -9.31
CA ALA A 171 16.82 -11.73 -9.92
C ALA A 171 18.33 -11.68 -9.60
N ALA A 172 18.91 -10.48 -9.54
CA ALA A 172 20.29 -10.22 -9.16
C ALA A 172 20.54 -10.25 -7.64
N LYS A 173 19.53 -10.61 -6.83
CA LYS A 173 19.57 -10.59 -5.35
C LYS A 173 19.84 -9.21 -4.73
N ASN A 174 19.64 -8.15 -5.50
CA ASN A 174 19.67 -6.76 -5.04
C ASN A 174 18.27 -6.34 -4.55
N TYR A 175 17.87 -6.92 -3.42
CA TYR A 175 16.51 -6.81 -2.90
C TYR A 175 16.18 -5.38 -2.43
N PRO A 176 15.18 -4.71 -3.04
CA PRO A 176 14.74 -3.42 -2.54
C PRO A 176 14.02 -3.57 -1.19
N SER A 177 14.19 -2.57 -0.33
CA SER A 177 13.54 -2.54 0.97
C SER A 177 12.91 -1.19 1.33
N TRP A 178 11.93 -1.26 2.21
CA TRP A 178 11.26 -0.10 2.77
C TRP A 178 11.09 -0.28 4.27
N THR A 179 11.41 0.73 5.04
CA THR A 179 11.12 0.74 6.47
C THR A 179 9.73 1.34 6.70
N LEU A 180 8.85 0.59 7.37
CA LEU A 180 7.55 1.05 7.80
C LEU A 180 7.70 1.93 9.05
N TYR A 181 7.19 3.14 8.95
CA TYR A 181 7.02 4.08 10.04
C TYR A 181 5.56 4.45 10.20
N ILE A 182 5.22 4.88 11.42
CA ILE A 182 3.93 5.50 11.74
C ILE A 182 4.16 6.89 12.32
N GLN A 183 3.26 7.82 11.99
CA GLN A 183 3.03 9.01 12.80
C GLN A 183 1.84 8.74 13.70
N VAL A 184 1.87 9.24 14.94
CA VAL A 184 0.88 8.93 15.97
C VAL A 184 0.29 10.22 16.50
N MET A 185 -1.03 10.26 16.62
CA MET A 185 -1.79 11.38 17.14
C MET A 185 -2.85 10.85 18.11
N THR A 186 -2.90 11.39 19.32
CA THR A 186 -3.96 11.07 20.29
C THR A 186 -5.30 11.67 19.88
N ASP A 187 -6.40 11.23 20.50
CA ASP A 187 -7.72 11.78 20.23
C ASP A 187 -7.81 13.27 20.64
N GLU A 188 -7.15 13.64 21.73
CA GLU A 188 -7.03 15.02 22.22
C GLU A 188 -6.25 15.88 21.23
N GLN A 189 -5.11 15.40 20.73
CA GLN A 189 -4.33 16.10 19.71
C GLN A 189 -5.10 16.27 18.40
N ALA A 190 -5.91 15.28 18.00
CA ALA A 190 -6.74 15.36 16.82
C ALA A 190 -7.82 16.45 16.94
N LYS A 191 -8.43 16.62 18.11
CA LYS A 191 -9.41 17.69 18.41
C LYS A 191 -8.79 19.08 18.41
N LEU A 192 -7.54 19.20 18.86
CA LEU A 192 -6.79 20.46 18.90
C LEU A 192 -6.05 20.77 17.59
N CYS A 193 -6.08 19.86 16.62
CA CYS A 193 -5.39 20.03 15.36
C CYS A 193 -5.97 21.24 14.59
N PRO A 194 -5.14 22.15 14.04
CA PRO A 194 -5.62 23.33 13.33
C PRO A 194 -6.35 23.00 12.01
N PHE A 195 -6.35 21.74 11.61
CA PHE A 195 -7.08 21.21 10.47
C PHE A 195 -7.72 19.88 10.84
N ASN A 196 -8.69 19.42 10.05
CA ASN A 196 -9.28 18.11 10.24
C ASN A 196 -8.22 16.99 10.09
N ALA A 197 -7.89 16.29 11.16
CA ALA A 197 -6.91 15.20 11.16
C ALA A 197 -7.28 14.03 10.23
N PHE A 198 -8.53 13.96 9.79
CA PHE A 198 -9.07 12.96 8.85
C PHE A 198 -9.21 13.50 7.42
N ASP A 199 -8.76 14.73 7.16
CA ASP A 199 -8.65 15.29 5.82
C ASP A 199 -7.36 14.79 5.16
N MET A 200 -7.52 13.91 4.18
CA MET A 200 -6.41 13.33 3.40
C MET A 200 -5.66 14.33 2.51
N THR A 201 -6.12 15.58 2.41
CA THR A 201 -5.37 16.67 1.77
C THR A 201 -4.32 17.28 2.70
N LYS A 202 -4.30 16.90 3.99
CA LYS A 202 -3.41 17.43 5.01
C LYS A 202 -2.36 16.41 5.44
N ILE A 203 -1.18 16.93 5.80
CA ILE A 203 -0.01 16.15 6.21
C ILE A 203 0.25 16.41 7.70
N PHE A 204 0.59 15.36 8.44
CA PHE A 204 1.04 15.52 9.82
C PHE A 204 2.50 15.98 9.80
N SER A 205 2.79 17.14 10.40
CA SER A 205 4.16 17.64 10.46
C SER A 205 5.06 16.66 11.21
N HIS A 206 6.18 16.25 10.61
CA HIS A 206 7.17 15.39 11.27
C HIS A 206 7.79 16.05 12.53
N LYS A 207 7.74 17.39 12.65
CA LYS A 207 8.21 18.10 13.84
C LYS A 207 7.28 17.90 15.03
N LEU A 208 5.97 17.85 14.78
CA LEU A 208 4.95 17.71 15.83
C LEU A 208 4.62 16.24 16.13
N TYR A 209 4.61 15.43 15.08
CA TYR A 209 4.28 14.01 15.13
C TYR A 209 5.44 13.23 14.49
N PRO A 210 6.53 12.97 15.24
CA PRO A 210 7.72 12.33 14.69
C PRO A 210 7.42 10.91 14.22
N LEU A 211 8.21 10.43 13.26
CA LEU A 211 8.11 9.08 12.74
C LEU A 211 8.60 8.08 13.80
N ARG A 212 7.73 7.12 14.12
CA ARG A 212 8.08 5.96 14.94
C ARG A 212 8.25 4.75 14.04
N LYS A 213 9.38 4.07 14.17
CA LYS A 213 9.69 2.88 13.37
C LYS A 213 8.84 1.69 13.82
N VAL A 214 8.47 0.83 12.86
CA VAL A 214 7.64 -0.37 13.11
C VAL A 214 8.32 -1.63 12.62
N GLY A 215 8.80 -1.63 11.37
CA GLY A 215 9.33 -2.83 10.75
C GLY A 215 9.95 -2.57 9.39
N LYS A 216 10.43 -3.63 8.76
CA LYS A 216 11.11 -3.58 7.46
C LYS A 216 10.44 -4.51 6.47
N LEU A 217 10.10 -3.97 5.30
CA LEU A 217 9.62 -4.68 4.13
C LEU A 217 10.79 -4.92 3.18
N ILE A 218 10.98 -6.15 2.72
CA ILE A 218 11.99 -6.53 1.72
C ILE A 218 11.30 -7.33 0.63
N LEU A 219 11.48 -6.96 -0.64
CA LEU A 219 10.97 -7.74 -1.78
C LEU A 219 12.11 -8.58 -2.36
N ASN A 220 11.91 -9.89 -2.41
CA ASN A 220 12.97 -10.84 -2.71
C ASN A 220 12.59 -11.98 -3.65
N GLU A 221 11.37 -11.97 -4.20
CA GLU A 221 10.88 -13.04 -5.05
C GLU A 221 9.98 -12.46 -6.17
N ASN A 222 10.34 -12.76 -7.42
CA ASN A 222 9.52 -12.41 -8.58
C ASN A 222 8.33 -13.38 -8.71
N PRO A 223 7.18 -12.91 -9.23
CA PRO A 223 6.05 -13.80 -9.50
C PRO A 223 6.43 -14.85 -10.55
N THR A 224 6.00 -16.08 -10.33
CA THR A 224 6.14 -17.18 -11.30
C THR A 224 5.09 -17.10 -12.41
N ASN A 225 3.96 -16.45 -12.15
CA ASN A 225 2.91 -16.23 -13.14
C ASN A 225 2.22 -14.89 -12.91
N TYR A 226 2.47 -13.95 -13.82
CA TYR A 226 1.96 -12.57 -13.73
C TYR A 226 0.43 -12.49 -13.62
N VAL A 227 -0.31 -13.26 -14.42
CA VAL A 227 -1.78 -13.16 -14.44
C VAL A 227 -2.38 -13.63 -13.11
N SER A 228 -2.02 -14.82 -12.65
CA SER A 228 -2.59 -15.42 -11.43
C SER A 228 -2.13 -14.74 -10.13
N GLN A 229 -0.93 -14.15 -10.12
CA GLN A 229 -0.33 -13.59 -8.91
C GLN A 229 -0.36 -12.05 -8.85
N ILE A 230 -0.36 -11.36 -10.00
CA ILE A 230 -0.34 -9.89 -10.04
C ILE A 230 -1.68 -9.36 -10.57
N GLU A 231 -2.16 -9.84 -11.71
CA GLU A 231 -3.41 -9.32 -12.28
C GLU A 231 -4.63 -9.70 -11.45
N GLN A 232 -4.71 -10.94 -11.00
CA GLN A 232 -5.83 -11.39 -10.16
C GLN A 232 -5.72 -10.93 -8.69
N ALA A 233 -4.61 -10.28 -8.30
CA ALA A 233 -4.48 -9.72 -6.96
C ALA A 233 -5.50 -8.60 -6.72
N ALA A 234 -6.27 -8.76 -5.65
CA ALA A 234 -7.31 -7.85 -5.20
C ALA A 234 -6.88 -7.22 -3.87
N PHE A 235 -6.42 -5.97 -3.94
CA PHE A 235 -6.10 -5.16 -2.77
C PHE A 235 -7.35 -4.39 -2.34
N THR A 236 -7.60 -4.21 -1.04
CA THR A 236 -8.67 -3.33 -0.54
C THR A 236 -8.33 -2.74 0.82
N PRO A 237 -8.53 -1.43 1.06
CA PRO A 237 -8.31 -0.83 2.39
C PRO A 237 -9.26 -1.38 3.47
N ALA A 238 -10.24 -2.22 3.11
CA ALA A 238 -11.12 -2.91 4.04
C ALA A 238 -10.46 -4.11 4.73
N ASN A 239 -9.39 -4.66 4.16
CA ASN A 239 -8.66 -5.79 4.73
C ASN A 239 -7.76 -5.27 5.86
N LEU A 240 -8.27 -5.31 7.09
CA LEU A 240 -7.58 -4.84 8.29
C LEU A 240 -7.55 -5.95 9.36
N PRO A 241 -6.38 -6.23 9.96
CA PRO A 241 -6.26 -7.20 11.04
C PRO A 241 -6.76 -6.61 12.36
N PRO A 242 -7.07 -7.45 13.37
CA PRO A 242 -7.46 -6.98 14.70
C PRO A 242 -6.43 -6.00 15.27
N GLY A 243 -6.89 -4.81 15.68
CA GLY A 243 -6.01 -3.74 16.19
C GLY A 243 -5.74 -2.61 15.20
N ILE A 244 -6.18 -2.73 13.94
CA ILE A 244 -6.21 -1.64 12.96
C ILE A 244 -7.66 -1.44 12.51
N ASP A 245 -8.13 -0.20 12.47
CA ASP A 245 -9.49 0.15 12.08
C ASP A 245 -9.53 1.45 11.28
N VAL A 246 -10.66 1.71 10.63
CA VAL A 246 -10.89 2.88 9.78
C VAL A 246 -11.13 4.13 10.62
N SER A 247 -10.72 5.29 10.13
CA SER A 247 -11.04 6.58 10.75
C SER A 247 -12.39 7.14 10.25
N PRO A 248 -12.83 8.29 10.78
CA PRO A 248 -13.95 9.05 10.23
C PRO A 248 -13.69 9.67 8.83
N ASP A 249 -12.53 9.45 8.21
CA ASP A 249 -12.24 9.92 6.84
C ASP A 249 -13.28 9.38 5.85
N GLN A 250 -14.06 10.30 5.27
CA GLN A 250 -15.15 9.98 4.35
C GLN A 250 -14.66 9.35 3.06
N ILE A 251 -13.48 9.77 2.56
CA ILE A 251 -12.92 9.22 1.33
C ILE A 251 -12.36 7.83 1.58
N LEU A 252 -11.75 7.57 2.74
CA LEU A 252 -11.35 6.20 3.11
C LEU A 252 -12.55 5.25 3.09
N ARG A 253 -13.68 5.67 3.68
CA ARG A 253 -14.93 4.89 3.70
C ARG A 253 -15.50 4.68 2.29
N MET A 254 -15.50 5.72 1.45
CA MET A 254 -15.90 5.60 0.05
C MET A 254 -15.00 4.63 -0.73
N ARG A 255 -13.68 4.69 -0.51
CA ARG A 255 -12.72 3.78 -1.13
C ARG A 255 -12.99 2.33 -0.76
N ILE A 256 -13.34 2.03 0.48
CA ILE A 256 -13.68 0.66 0.88
C ILE A 256 -14.81 0.09 0.01
N SER A 257 -15.89 0.85 -0.15
CA SER A 257 -17.01 0.44 -1.02
C SER A 257 -16.58 0.31 -2.49
N ALA A 258 -15.90 1.32 -3.03
CA ALA A 258 -15.47 1.36 -4.43
C ALA A 258 -14.54 0.19 -4.81
N TYR A 259 -13.63 -0.21 -3.91
CA TYR A 259 -12.73 -1.34 -4.17
C TYR A 259 -13.47 -2.67 -4.16
N ILE A 260 -14.42 -2.88 -3.25
CA ILE A 260 -15.22 -4.11 -3.19
C ILE A 260 -16.04 -4.26 -4.48
N ASP A 261 -16.73 -3.19 -4.87
CA ASP A 261 -17.55 -3.13 -6.07
C ASP A 261 -16.72 -3.36 -7.36
N ALA A 262 -15.57 -2.70 -7.49
CA ALA A 262 -14.66 -2.90 -8.62
C ALA A 262 -14.13 -4.35 -8.69
N GLN A 263 -13.80 -4.96 -7.54
CA GLN A 263 -13.34 -6.35 -7.48
C GLN A 263 -14.44 -7.33 -7.92
N GLN A 264 -15.69 -7.09 -7.54
CA GLN A 264 -16.81 -7.93 -7.96
C GLN A 264 -17.01 -7.88 -9.48
N ARG A 265 -16.94 -6.69 -10.09
CA ARG A 265 -17.03 -6.57 -11.55
C ARG A 265 -15.85 -7.22 -12.27
N ARG A 266 -14.64 -7.12 -11.70
CA ARG A 266 -13.40 -7.58 -12.34
C ARG A 266 -13.12 -9.07 -12.18
N LEU A 267 -13.36 -9.62 -10.99
CA LEU A 267 -12.97 -10.98 -10.60
C LEU A 267 -14.15 -11.85 -10.16
N GLY A 268 -15.36 -11.30 -10.13
CA GLY A 268 -16.56 -11.97 -9.64
C GLY A 268 -16.69 -11.93 -8.10
N PRO A 269 -17.83 -12.42 -7.58
CA PRO A 269 -18.17 -12.34 -6.14
C PRO A 269 -17.25 -13.19 -5.25
N ASN A 270 -16.60 -14.20 -5.83
CA ASN A 270 -15.72 -15.13 -5.12
C ASN A 270 -14.23 -14.78 -5.27
N SER A 271 -13.91 -13.52 -5.58
CA SER A 271 -12.52 -13.05 -5.79
C SER A 271 -11.58 -13.35 -4.62
N ARG A 272 -12.11 -13.47 -3.39
CA ARG A 272 -11.37 -13.86 -2.17
C ARG A 272 -10.91 -15.32 -2.15
N LEU A 273 -11.55 -16.19 -2.93
CA LEU A 273 -11.17 -17.61 -3.04
C LEU A 273 -10.02 -17.84 -4.01
N ILE A 274 -9.70 -16.86 -4.86
CA ILE A 274 -8.54 -16.91 -5.74
C ILE A 274 -7.30 -17.05 -4.85
N PRO A 275 -6.36 -17.99 -5.13
CA PRO A 275 -5.24 -18.30 -4.23
C PRO A 275 -4.48 -17.06 -3.72
N ILE A 276 -4.19 -16.10 -4.60
CA ILE A 276 -3.45 -14.90 -4.23
C ILE A 276 -4.18 -13.98 -3.24
N ASN A 277 -5.51 -14.08 -3.16
CA ASN A 277 -6.37 -13.27 -2.29
C ASN A 277 -6.86 -14.05 -1.05
N ASN A 278 -6.53 -15.33 -0.95
CA ASN A 278 -7.04 -16.19 0.10
C ASN A 278 -6.06 -16.23 1.30
N PRO A 279 -6.48 -15.80 2.51
CA PRO A 279 -5.63 -15.85 3.70
C PRO A 279 -5.17 -17.27 4.07
N GLU A 280 -5.94 -18.31 3.69
CA GLU A 280 -5.62 -19.72 3.98
C GLU A 280 -4.39 -20.22 3.22
N THR A 281 -3.91 -19.48 2.21
CA THR A 281 -2.62 -19.79 1.57
C THR A 281 -1.42 -19.50 2.46
N ASN A 282 -1.60 -18.75 3.55
CA ASN A 282 -0.59 -18.65 4.61
C ASN A 282 -0.68 -19.89 5.51
N PRO A 283 0.38 -20.71 5.61
CA PRO A 283 0.38 -21.90 6.47
C PRO A 283 0.20 -21.57 7.96
N ASN A 284 0.50 -20.33 8.38
CA ASN A 284 0.33 -19.88 9.76
C ASN A 284 -1.05 -19.25 10.05
N PHE A 285 -1.93 -19.16 9.04
CA PHE A 285 -3.25 -18.57 9.21
C PHE A 285 -4.12 -19.42 10.14
N ARG A 286 -4.65 -18.82 11.21
CA ARG A 286 -5.53 -19.50 12.16
C ARG A 286 -6.99 -19.17 11.85
N LYS A 287 -7.78 -20.16 11.46
CA LYS A 287 -9.25 -20.01 11.36
C LYS A 287 -9.82 -19.75 12.76
N GLY A 288 -10.21 -18.51 13.05
CA GLY A 288 -10.83 -18.16 14.33
C GLY A 288 -11.26 -16.70 14.42
N LYS A 289 -12.59 -16.48 14.52
CA LYS A 289 -13.30 -15.20 14.71
C LYS A 289 -12.74 -14.03 13.90
N SER A 290 -12.82 -14.11 12.56
CA SER A 290 -13.16 -12.90 11.81
C SER A 290 -14.49 -12.43 12.39
N GLN A 291 -14.47 -11.47 13.32
CA GLN A 291 -15.65 -10.67 13.60
C GLN A 291 -15.96 -10.02 12.27
N HIS A 292 -16.93 -10.59 11.55
CA HIS A 292 -17.61 -9.90 10.48
C HIS A 292 -17.90 -8.52 11.03
N THR A 293 -17.20 -7.52 10.50
CA THR A 293 -17.49 -6.14 10.79
C THR A 293 -18.96 -5.99 10.39
N ASN A 294 -19.82 -5.78 11.39
CA ASN A 294 -21.24 -5.52 11.20
C ASN A 294 -21.37 -4.22 10.38
N PHE A 295 -21.26 -4.33 9.07
CA PHE A 295 -21.50 -3.25 8.12
C PHE A 295 -22.86 -3.38 7.43
N ILE A 296 -23.78 -4.16 8.02
CA ILE A 296 -25.18 -4.23 7.58
C ILE A 296 -26.08 -3.94 8.78
N GLN A 297 -26.16 -2.67 9.17
CA GLN A 297 -27.32 -2.08 9.86
C GLN A 297 -27.14 -0.56 10.00
N ILE A 298 -26.94 0.15 8.88
CA ILE A 298 -27.35 1.55 8.74
C ILE A 298 -27.88 1.73 7.31
N LEU A 299 -29.12 1.28 7.12
CA LEU A 299 -30.08 1.85 6.18
C LEU A 299 -31.34 2.12 7.00
#